data_AF-O46322-F1
#
_entry.id   AF-O46322-F1
#
_cell.length_a   1.000
_cell.length_b   1.000
_cell.length_c   1.000
_cell.angle_alpha   90.00
_cell.angle_beta   90.00
_cell.angle_gamma   90.00
#
_symmetry.space_group_name_H-M   'P 1'
#
loop_
_entity.id
_entity.type
_entity.pdbx_description
1 polymer ?
#
loop_
_entity_poly.entity_id
_entity_poly.type
_entity_poly.pdbx_seq_one_letter_code
_entity_poly.pdbx_strand_id
1 'polypeptide(L)'
;MNHIYINSEIKRINNIILQSEVSKQYFIYKSKSIVSNSASEDDWQYCLLILQYINPNDNIQIISKLLESFLKFDRYRDKFSKNYNYLYTTIMKSIIFSMQSGNLGCYYNCSSNIEHKLIQPLDKHYNNNNLIRVSCSAESVLKISNFLSMLDKSSYSNSFLDYAYFYKLDDNCSVKISMFGGLLNYFDLMIFLKILYIYKSVSHLFSDGILDINFSDFDFMLSNNGSNRRKYVNSLEKLSKVHLNTSVHIRIPLLMPLNCPQTRFILSQVHLMTFERLSTSSSTKYTTCILSKPLLKMFKLSDDYSIVNWGSLLNLPNSQVRLLYFYFCLNVKASKYFTTFTLDALLDKLYTSCVYGSTVRWRRSNMRKMLQFIYDNRSKIIDFDFHLVFDFTQSKNIISIKVRRVRVLSR
;
A
#
# COMPACT_ATOMS: atom_id res chain seq x y z
N MET A 1 -43.87 19.60 1.53
CA MET A 1 -44.05 18.52 2.54
C MET A 1 -42.70 18.18 3.16
N ASN A 2 -42.45 18.46 4.45
CA ASN A 2 -41.47 17.70 5.28
C ASN A 2 -41.16 18.30 6.67
N HIS A 3 -41.37 19.59 6.96
CA HIS A 3 -40.92 20.16 8.25
C HIS A 3 -41.68 19.60 9.46
N ILE A 4 -42.98 19.34 9.32
CA ILE A 4 -43.80 18.74 10.39
C ILE A 4 -43.29 17.34 10.72
N TYR A 5 -43.04 16.52 9.69
CA TYR A 5 -42.50 15.16 9.84
C TYR A 5 -41.08 15.15 10.42
N ILE A 6 -40.17 15.99 9.90
CA ILE A 6 -38.80 16.10 10.41
C ILE A 6 -38.82 16.49 11.90
N ASN A 7 -39.64 17.46 12.28
CA ASN A 7 -39.74 17.90 13.67
C ASN A 7 -40.36 16.84 14.58
N SER A 8 -41.37 16.09 14.11
CA SER A 8 -41.94 14.98 14.89
C SER A 8 -40.92 13.86 15.09
N GLU A 9 -40.16 13.52 14.06
CA GLU A 9 -39.13 12.48 14.13
C GLU A 9 -37.96 12.89 15.03
N ILE A 10 -37.51 14.14 14.97
CA ILE A 10 -36.48 14.66 15.88
C ILE A 10 -36.96 14.54 17.34
N LYS A 11 -38.21 14.92 17.64
CA LYS A 11 -38.78 14.78 18.98
C LYS A 11 -38.85 13.32 19.41
N ARG A 12 -39.31 12.43 18.52
CA ARG A 12 -39.40 10.98 18.79
C ARG A 12 -38.02 10.40 19.12
N ILE A 13 -37.03 10.64 18.26
CA ILE A 13 -35.66 10.15 18.43
C ILE A 13 -35.05 10.70 19.74
N ASN A 14 -35.21 11.99 20.02
CA ASN A 14 -34.74 12.58 21.28
C ASN A 14 -35.35 11.90 22.50
N ASN A 15 -36.67 11.70 22.51
CA ASN A 15 -37.35 11.08 23.63
C ASN A 15 -36.87 9.64 23.87
N ILE A 16 -36.69 8.86 22.80
CA ILE A 16 -36.20 7.48 22.88
C ILE A 16 -34.76 7.46 23.41
N ILE A 17 -33.87 8.31 22.88
CA ILE A 17 -32.47 8.33 23.29
C ILE A 17 -32.34 8.75 24.76
N LEU A 18 -33.09 9.76 25.19
CA LEU A 18 -33.07 10.25 26.59
C LEU A 18 -33.53 9.19 27.59
N GLN A 19 -34.40 8.28 27.18
CA GLN A 19 -34.90 7.17 28.00
C GLN A 19 -34.04 5.90 27.88
N SER A 20 -33.02 5.90 27.02
CA SER A 20 -32.18 4.73 26.74
C SER A 20 -30.84 4.76 27.50
N GLU A 21 -30.15 3.62 27.55
CA GLU A 21 -28.81 3.50 28.14
C GLU A 21 -27.74 4.33 27.40
N VAL A 22 -27.96 4.67 26.14
CA VAL A 22 -27.02 5.51 25.35
C VAL A 22 -27.21 7.01 25.58
N SER A 23 -28.14 7.42 26.45
CA SER A 23 -28.38 8.83 26.83
C SER A 23 -27.09 9.55 27.28
N LYS A 24 -26.24 8.88 28.07
CA LYS A 24 -24.94 9.43 28.51
C LYS A 24 -24.03 9.74 27.31
N GLN A 25 -23.91 8.80 26.37
CA GLN A 25 -23.10 8.97 25.18
C GLN A 25 -23.66 10.04 24.24
N TYR A 26 -24.98 10.13 24.16
CA TYR A 26 -25.68 11.19 23.43
C TYR A 26 -25.33 12.58 23.99
N PHE A 27 -25.42 12.79 25.31
CA PHE A 27 -25.02 14.05 25.95
C PHE A 27 -23.54 14.39 25.77
N ILE A 28 -22.67 13.37 25.81
CA ILE A 28 -21.24 13.51 25.52
C ILE A 28 -21.03 14.06 24.11
N TYR A 29 -21.75 13.57 23.10
CA TYR A 29 -21.64 14.14 21.75
C TYR A 29 -22.35 15.50 21.59
N LYS A 30 -23.32 15.84 22.43
CA LYS A 30 -23.88 17.22 22.46
C LYS A 30 -22.92 18.22 23.09
N SER A 31 -22.04 17.76 23.97
CA SER A 31 -21.04 18.63 24.57
C SER A 31 -20.10 19.19 23.50
N LYS A 32 -19.68 20.46 23.63
CA LYS A 32 -18.71 21.07 22.71
C LYS A 32 -17.29 20.51 22.88
N SER A 33 -17.07 19.63 23.85
CA SER A 33 -15.79 18.95 24.05
C SER A 33 -15.52 17.91 22.97
N ILE A 34 -14.28 17.83 22.55
CA ILE A 34 -13.79 16.78 21.65
C ILE A 34 -13.61 15.51 22.48
N VAL A 35 -14.28 14.43 22.08
CA VAL A 35 -14.32 13.16 22.84
C VAL A 35 -13.46 12.11 22.15
N SER A 36 -13.47 12.07 20.81
CA SER A 36 -12.64 11.20 19.99
C SER A 36 -11.34 11.90 19.55
N ASN A 37 -10.63 11.35 18.55
CA ASN A 37 -9.36 11.95 18.09
C ASN A 37 -9.56 13.29 17.37
N SER A 38 -10.77 13.60 16.93
CA SER A 38 -11.10 14.89 16.33
C SER A 38 -12.59 15.22 16.40
N ALA A 39 -12.92 16.51 16.38
CA ALA A 39 -14.31 16.96 16.30
C ALA A 39 -15.05 16.43 15.04
N SER A 40 -14.33 16.13 13.96
CA SER A 40 -14.91 15.53 12.75
C SER A 40 -15.24 14.04 12.92
N GLU A 41 -14.48 13.32 13.73
CA GLU A 41 -14.77 11.95 14.12
C GLU A 41 -15.99 11.91 15.05
N ASP A 42 -16.09 12.86 15.98
CA ASP A 42 -17.27 13.00 16.84
C ASP A 42 -18.55 13.34 16.04
N ASP A 43 -18.46 14.21 15.02
CA ASP A 43 -19.61 14.50 14.13
C ASP A 43 -20.07 13.22 13.40
N TRP A 44 -19.13 12.36 12.99
CA TRP A 44 -19.42 11.09 12.33
C TRP A 44 -20.07 10.08 13.29
N GLN A 45 -19.50 9.91 14.50
CA GLN A 45 -20.03 9.03 15.53
C GLN A 45 -21.43 9.47 16.00
N TYR A 46 -21.66 10.78 16.12
CA TYR A 46 -22.96 11.33 16.45
C TYR A 46 -24.01 10.94 15.40
N CYS A 47 -23.69 11.09 14.12
CA CYS A 47 -24.57 10.65 13.04
C CYS A 47 -24.88 9.15 13.11
N LEU A 48 -23.89 8.31 13.41
CA LEU A 48 -24.10 6.86 13.53
C LEU A 48 -25.06 6.52 14.68
N LEU A 49 -24.94 7.20 15.82
CA LEU A 49 -25.84 7.03 16.95
C LEU A 49 -27.28 7.40 16.57
N ILE A 50 -27.48 8.55 15.91
CA ILE A 50 -28.82 8.97 15.46
C ILE A 50 -29.42 7.99 14.44
N LEU A 51 -28.61 7.50 13.49
CA LEU A 51 -29.07 6.61 12.41
C LEU A 51 -29.70 5.31 12.92
N GLN A 52 -29.34 4.86 14.12
CA GLN A 52 -29.94 3.67 14.73
C GLN A 52 -31.44 3.85 15.02
N TYR A 53 -31.91 5.10 15.18
CA TYR A 53 -33.28 5.42 15.57
C TYR A 53 -34.14 5.97 14.43
N ILE A 54 -33.57 6.16 13.23
CA ILE A 54 -34.28 6.71 12.05
C ILE A 54 -35.11 5.61 11.37
N ASN A 55 -36.25 5.98 10.76
CA ASN A 55 -37.04 5.09 9.92
C ASN A 55 -36.21 4.58 8.73
N PRO A 56 -35.92 3.27 8.62
CA PRO A 56 -35.11 2.76 7.52
C PRO A 56 -35.82 2.84 6.16
N ASN A 57 -37.15 3.00 6.15
CA ASN A 57 -37.95 3.13 4.92
C ASN A 57 -37.98 4.57 4.38
N ASP A 58 -37.42 5.54 5.10
CA ASP A 58 -37.36 6.93 4.62
C ASP A 58 -36.38 7.06 3.45
N ASN A 59 -36.71 7.94 2.50
CA ASN A 59 -35.79 8.29 1.42
C ASN A 59 -34.52 8.93 2.01
N ILE A 60 -33.35 8.63 1.42
CA ILE A 60 -32.04 9.22 1.74
C ILE A 60 -32.10 10.74 1.90
N GLN A 61 -32.90 11.45 1.10
CA GLN A 61 -33.06 12.91 1.24
C GLN A 61 -33.67 13.32 2.59
N ILE A 62 -34.64 12.55 3.10
CA ILE A 62 -35.29 12.77 4.39
C ILE A 62 -34.32 12.43 5.52
N ILE A 63 -33.63 11.28 5.44
CA ILE A 63 -32.60 10.85 6.39
C ILE A 63 -31.48 11.90 6.49
N SER A 64 -31.06 12.44 5.34
CA SER A 64 -30.02 13.47 5.28
C SER A 64 -30.46 14.75 5.98
N LYS A 65 -31.72 15.19 5.77
CA LYS A 65 -32.29 16.36 6.45
C LYS A 65 -32.45 16.16 7.96
N LEU A 66 -32.76 14.95 8.40
CA LEU A 66 -32.80 14.61 9.83
C LEU A 66 -31.40 14.76 10.45
N LEU A 67 -30.39 14.13 9.86
CA LEU A 67 -29.01 14.22 10.36
C LEU A 67 -28.45 15.64 10.32
N GLU A 68 -28.74 16.38 9.25
CA GLU A 68 -28.38 17.80 9.14
C GLU A 68 -29.00 18.62 10.28
N SER A 69 -30.26 18.36 10.62
CA SER A 69 -30.94 19.03 11.73
C SER A 69 -30.27 18.71 13.05
N PHE A 70 -30.00 17.43 13.34
CA PHE A 70 -29.28 17.03 14.56
C PHE A 70 -27.89 17.67 14.68
N LEU A 71 -27.10 17.69 13.61
CA LEU A 71 -25.78 18.34 13.64
C LEU A 71 -25.87 19.85 13.82
N LYS A 72 -26.84 20.51 13.18
CA LYS A 72 -27.03 21.97 13.28
C LYS A 72 -27.60 22.40 14.63
N PHE A 73 -28.53 21.64 15.21
CA PHE A 73 -29.13 21.99 16.51
C PHE A 73 -28.22 21.64 17.68
N ASP A 74 -27.61 20.45 17.66
CA ASP A 74 -26.94 19.93 18.86
C ASP A 74 -25.42 20.12 18.84
N ARG A 75 -24.81 20.22 17.65
CA ARG A 75 -23.36 20.24 17.47
C ARG A 75 -22.88 21.38 16.57
N TYR A 76 -23.63 22.49 16.44
CA TYR A 76 -23.32 23.55 15.48
C TYR A 76 -21.83 23.91 15.43
N ARG A 77 -21.25 23.91 14.22
CA ARG A 77 -19.88 24.34 13.95
C ARG A 77 -19.86 25.30 12.76
N ASP A 78 -19.02 26.33 12.86
CA ASP A 78 -18.65 27.21 11.74
C ASP A 78 -18.24 26.45 10.47
N LYS A 79 -17.65 25.26 10.64
CA LYS A 79 -17.22 24.42 9.51
C LYS A 79 -18.41 23.90 8.68
N PHE A 80 -19.60 23.79 9.27
CA PHE A 80 -20.83 23.41 8.54
C PHE A 80 -21.32 24.51 7.60
N SER A 81 -21.10 25.79 7.93
CA SER A 81 -21.46 26.93 7.09
C SER A 81 -20.35 27.34 6.13
N LYS A 82 -19.08 27.20 6.53
CA LYS A 82 -17.91 27.58 5.73
C LYS A 82 -17.49 26.55 4.67
N ASN A 83 -17.92 25.29 4.79
CA ASN A 83 -17.58 24.23 3.84
C ASN A 83 -18.81 23.40 3.46
N TYR A 84 -19.46 23.80 2.37
CA TYR A 84 -20.68 23.17 1.85
C TYR A 84 -20.54 21.65 1.67
N ASN A 85 -19.35 21.18 1.26
CA ASN A 85 -19.11 19.76 1.00
C ASN A 85 -18.87 18.95 2.27
N TYR A 86 -18.40 19.56 3.36
CA TYR A 86 -18.06 18.82 4.57
C TYR A 86 -19.28 18.16 5.21
N LEU A 87 -20.34 18.94 5.44
CA LEU A 87 -21.57 18.45 6.08
C LEU A 87 -22.21 17.34 5.24
N TYR A 88 -22.36 17.58 3.94
CA TYR A 88 -22.88 16.60 2.99
C TYR A 88 -22.05 15.31 2.96
N THR A 89 -20.72 15.43 2.92
CA THR A 89 -19.81 14.26 2.89
C THR A 89 -19.90 13.44 4.17
N THR A 90 -19.97 14.09 5.34
CA THR A 90 -20.09 13.41 6.64
C THR A 90 -21.41 12.66 6.71
N ILE A 91 -22.53 13.31 6.40
CA ILE A 91 -23.88 12.70 6.41
C ILE A 91 -23.94 11.50 5.46
N MET A 92 -23.53 11.67 4.21
CA MET A 92 -23.61 10.60 3.21
C MET A 92 -22.71 9.41 3.59
N LYS A 93 -21.52 9.65 4.14
CA LYS A 93 -20.65 8.57 4.64
C LYS A 93 -21.28 7.81 5.80
N SER A 94 -21.91 8.52 6.75
CA SER A 94 -22.59 7.88 7.88
C SER A 94 -23.75 7.02 7.41
N ILE A 95 -24.57 7.50 6.48
CA ILE A 95 -25.70 6.73 5.92
C ILE A 95 -25.20 5.47 5.22
N ILE A 96 -24.23 5.60 4.30
CA ILE A 96 -23.67 4.46 3.56
C ILE A 96 -23.08 3.42 4.52
N PHE A 97 -22.31 3.87 5.51
CA PHE A 97 -21.73 2.98 6.51
C PHE A 97 -22.80 2.28 7.35
N SER A 98 -23.83 3.01 7.80
CA SER A 98 -24.93 2.45 8.60
C SER A 98 -25.75 1.43 7.82
N MET A 99 -25.98 1.65 6.52
CA MET A 99 -26.62 0.68 5.63
C MET A 99 -25.76 -0.59 5.47
N GLN A 100 -24.46 -0.43 5.24
CA GLN A 100 -23.53 -1.57 5.06
C GLN A 100 -23.34 -2.40 6.35
N SER A 101 -23.41 -1.75 7.50
CA SER A 101 -23.25 -2.40 8.81
C SER A 101 -24.56 -2.96 9.38
N GLY A 102 -25.70 -2.75 8.71
CA GLY A 102 -27.01 -3.18 9.20
C GLY A 102 -27.52 -2.39 10.42
N ASN A 103 -26.92 -1.23 10.70
CA ASN A 103 -27.23 -0.40 11.87
C ASN A 103 -28.33 0.64 11.60
N LEU A 104 -28.72 0.86 10.34
CA LEU A 104 -29.74 1.85 10.00
C LEU A 104 -31.10 1.41 10.56
N GLY A 105 -31.68 2.21 11.43
CA GLY A 105 -33.02 1.97 12.00
C GLY A 105 -33.12 0.73 12.86
N CYS A 106 -32.01 0.16 13.35
CA CYS A 106 -32.03 -1.04 14.19
C CYS A 106 -32.82 -0.87 15.50
N TYR A 107 -33.01 0.37 15.96
CA TYR A 107 -33.81 0.74 17.12
C TYR A 107 -35.07 1.54 16.76
N TYR A 108 -35.45 1.63 15.48
CA TYR A 108 -36.61 2.41 15.05
C TYR A 108 -37.93 1.92 15.68
N ASN A 109 -38.13 0.60 15.73
CA ASN A 109 -39.33 -0.06 16.27
C ASN A 109 -39.16 -0.62 17.69
N CYS A 110 -38.02 -0.38 18.35
CA CYS A 110 -37.76 -0.92 19.67
C CYS A 110 -38.50 -0.10 20.74
N SER A 111 -39.74 -0.47 21.03
CA SER A 111 -40.36 -0.20 22.32
C SER A 111 -39.66 -1.07 23.37
N SER A 112 -38.86 -0.43 24.24
CA SER A 112 -38.41 -0.89 25.57
C SER A 112 -38.32 -2.42 25.77
N ASN A 113 -37.08 -2.92 25.93
CA ASN A 113 -36.66 -4.25 26.44
C ASN A 113 -36.02 -5.20 25.42
N ILE A 114 -34.91 -4.78 24.80
CA ILE A 114 -33.92 -5.72 24.26
C ILE A 114 -32.55 -5.28 24.78
N GLU A 115 -31.84 -6.22 25.39
CA GLU A 115 -30.49 -6.06 25.94
C GLU A 115 -29.62 -5.18 25.04
N HIS A 116 -29.25 -4.04 25.58
CA HIS A 116 -28.44 -3.04 24.90
C HIS A 116 -27.06 -3.63 24.63
N LYS A 117 -26.71 -3.81 23.35
CA LYS A 117 -25.30 -3.78 22.93
C LYS A 117 -24.82 -2.34 23.10
N LEU A 118 -24.53 -1.97 24.34
CA LEU A 118 -23.76 -0.80 24.70
C LEU A 118 -22.56 -0.76 23.77
N ILE A 119 -22.39 0.37 23.08
CA ILE A 119 -21.13 0.72 22.44
C ILE A 119 -20.11 0.71 23.57
N GLN A 120 -19.33 -0.36 23.67
CA GLN A 120 -18.22 -0.40 24.59
C GLN A 120 -17.30 0.78 24.25
N PRO A 121 -16.74 1.46 25.26
CA PRO A 121 -15.67 2.41 25.03
C PRO A 121 -14.62 1.72 24.16
N LEU A 122 -14.11 2.43 23.15
CA LEU A 122 -13.24 1.92 22.10
C LEU A 122 -11.84 1.51 22.60
N ASP A 123 -11.73 1.13 23.87
CA ASP A 123 -10.52 0.68 24.53
C ASP A 123 -10.75 -0.74 25.02
N LYS A 124 -10.06 -1.69 24.37
CA LYS A 124 -9.92 -3.14 24.67
C LYS A 124 -10.75 -4.15 23.86
N HIS A 125 -11.66 -3.73 22.98
CA HIS A 125 -12.23 -4.61 21.94
C HIS A 125 -12.00 -4.14 20.49
N TYR A 126 -10.92 -3.38 20.26
CA TYR A 126 -10.11 -3.61 19.05
C TYR A 126 -9.38 -4.96 19.21
N ASN A 127 -10.15 -6.04 19.18
CA ASN A 127 -9.60 -7.31 18.77
C ASN A 127 -9.02 -7.05 17.37
N ASN A 128 -7.69 -7.11 17.30
CA ASN A 128 -6.84 -7.01 16.11
C ASN A 128 -7.17 -8.08 15.03
N ASN A 129 -8.36 -8.69 15.06
CA ASN A 129 -8.68 -9.91 14.33
C ASN A 129 -9.60 -9.71 13.11
N ASN A 130 -10.10 -8.50 12.83
CA ASN A 130 -10.95 -8.27 11.64
C ASN A 130 -10.26 -7.60 10.44
N LEU A 131 -8.91 -7.61 10.41
CA LEU A 131 -8.16 -7.21 9.20
C LEU A 131 -7.04 -8.20 8.85
N ILE A 132 -7.16 -9.45 9.29
CA ILE A 132 -6.46 -10.58 8.68
C ILE A 132 -7.45 -11.19 7.71
N ARG A 133 -7.42 -10.74 6.45
CA ARG A 133 -8.31 -11.30 5.43
C ARG A 133 -7.85 -12.67 4.94
N VAL A 134 -6.55 -12.94 4.96
CA VAL A 134 -5.97 -14.15 4.37
C VAL A 134 -4.62 -14.46 5.04
N SER A 135 -4.35 -15.72 5.36
CA SER A 135 -3.00 -16.18 5.73
C SER A 135 -2.23 -16.62 4.49
N CYS A 136 -0.95 -16.26 4.39
CA CYS A 136 -0.05 -16.83 3.38
C CYS A 136 1.14 -17.51 4.06
N SER A 137 1.75 -18.49 3.40
CA SER A 137 2.97 -19.11 3.93
C SER A 137 4.08 -18.08 3.99
N ALA A 138 4.89 -18.09 5.05
CA ALA A 138 6.09 -17.25 5.13
C ALA A 138 7.00 -17.43 3.90
N GLU A 139 7.04 -18.64 3.33
CA GLU A 139 7.82 -19.00 2.13
C GLU A 139 7.41 -18.20 0.90
N SER A 140 6.12 -17.89 0.73
CA SER A 140 5.59 -17.14 -0.42
C SER A 140 5.92 -15.64 -0.42
N VAL A 141 6.55 -15.13 0.64
CA VAL A 141 6.73 -13.69 0.87
C VAL A 141 8.20 -13.28 0.75
N LEU A 142 8.56 -12.48 -0.25
CA LEU A 142 9.92 -11.96 -0.39
C LEU A 142 10.06 -10.63 0.36
N LYS A 143 11.04 -10.56 1.27
CA LYS A 143 11.46 -9.31 1.91
C LYS A 143 12.58 -8.69 1.07
N ILE A 144 12.36 -7.47 0.61
CA ILE A 144 13.34 -6.73 -0.20
C ILE A 144 13.65 -5.40 0.46
N SER A 145 14.88 -4.92 0.35
CA SER A 145 15.19 -3.57 0.83
C SER A 145 14.59 -2.52 -0.11
N ASN A 146 14.16 -1.40 0.46
CA ASN A 146 13.52 -0.30 -0.25
C ASN A 146 14.45 0.42 -1.24
N PHE A 147 15.74 0.11 -1.35
CA PHE A 147 16.55 0.67 -2.44
C PHE A 147 15.97 0.31 -3.83
N LEU A 148 15.18 -0.77 -3.93
CA LEU A 148 14.48 -1.09 -5.16
C LEU A 148 13.36 -0.08 -5.53
N SER A 149 12.89 0.72 -4.56
CA SER A 149 11.98 1.83 -4.80
C SER A 149 12.63 3.02 -5.51
N MET A 150 13.95 3.01 -5.70
CA MET A 150 14.69 4.09 -6.36
C MET A 150 14.81 3.89 -7.87
N LEU A 151 14.44 2.71 -8.38
CA LEU A 151 14.31 2.43 -9.81
C LEU A 151 13.07 3.08 -10.46
N ASP A 152 12.37 3.88 -9.66
CA ASP A 152 11.08 4.52 -9.89
C ASP A 152 11.21 6.05 -10.08
N LYS A 153 12.44 6.57 -10.09
CA LYS A 153 12.75 7.99 -10.32
C LYS A 153 13.28 8.20 -11.74
N SER A 154 12.39 8.01 -12.71
CA SER A 154 12.59 8.28 -14.14
C SER A 154 12.45 9.75 -14.53
N SER A 155 12.99 10.68 -13.73
CA SER A 155 13.13 12.08 -14.16
C SER A 155 14.39 12.33 -15.00
N TYR A 156 15.02 11.29 -15.57
CA TYR A 156 16.33 11.42 -16.21
C TYR A 156 16.34 10.77 -17.59
N SER A 157 16.44 11.65 -18.58
CA SER A 157 16.52 11.39 -20.01
C SER A 157 17.82 10.66 -20.39
N ASN A 158 17.70 9.69 -21.31
CA ASN A 158 18.60 9.23 -22.39
C ASN A 158 20.13 9.30 -22.27
N SER A 159 20.68 9.47 -21.08
CA SER A 159 22.12 9.61 -20.92
C SER A 159 22.72 8.30 -20.41
N PHE A 160 23.74 7.84 -21.12
CA PHE A 160 24.72 6.82 -20.73
C PHE A 160 25.55 7.28 -19.50
N LEU A 161 24.92 7.95 -18.55
CA LEU A 161 25.57 8.43 -17.35
C LEU A 161 25.51 7.34 -16.28
N ASP A 162 26.61 7.15 -15.57
CA ASP A 162 26.66 6.31 -14.39
C ASP A 162 25.83 6.98 -13.29
N TYR A 163 24.84 6.26 -12.76
CA TYR A 163 23.91 6.82 -11.77
C TYR A 163 24.30 6.39 -10.37
N ALA A 164 24.50 7.34 -9.46
CA ALA A 164 24.81 7.07 -8.06
C ALA A 164 23.71 7.53 -7.10
N TYR A 165 23.30 6.67 -6.15
CA TYR A 165 22.30 7.01 -5.12
C TYR A 165 22.72 6.57 -3.72
N PHE A 166 22.57 7.44 -2.72
CA PHE A 166 22.87 7.13 -1.32
C PHE A 166 21.64 6.65 -0.56
N TYR A 167 21.69 5.42 -0.06
CA TYR A 167 20.69 4.80 0.80
C TYR A 167 21.24 4.63 2.21
N LYS A 168 20.62 5.27 3.21
CA LYS A 168 21.02 5.10 4.61
C LYS A 168 20.34 3.84 5.16
N LEU A 169 21.13 2.84 5.53
CA LEU A 169 20.65 1.58 6.13
C LEU A 169 20.34 1.78 7.62
N ASP A 170 21.23 2.48 8.32
CA ASP A 170 21.11 2.87 9.72
C ASP A 170 21.98 4.12 9.98
N ASP A 171 22.03 4.61 11.21
CA ASP A 171 22.83 5.80 11.54
C ASP A 171 24.32 5.70 11.21
N ASN A 172 24.83 4.47 11.07
CA ASN A 172 26.24 4.18 10.88
C ASN A 172 26.56 3.60 9.50
N CYS A 173 25.57 3.22 8.70
CA CYS A 173 25.76 2.51 7.45
C CYS A 173 24.96 3.15 6.33
N SER A 174 25.64 3.51 5.24
CA SER A 174 25.01 3.98 4.03
C SER A 174 25.56 3.25 2.81
N VAL A 175 24.74 3.11 1.78
CA VAL A 175 25.06 2.41 0.54
C VAL A 175 24.87 3.37 -0.61
N LYS A 176 25.96 3.71 -1.29
CA LYS A 176 25.93 4.37 -2.58
C LYS A 176 25.80 3.32 -3.68
N ILE A 177 24.65 3.25 -4.33
CA ILE A 177 24.38 2.34 -5.45
C ILE A 177 24.78 3.04 -6.74
N SER A 178 25.67 2.44 -7.53
CA SER A 178 26.15 2.99 -8.81
C SER A 178 25.76 2.07 -9.97
N MET A 179 24.99 2.53 -10.94
CA MET A 179 24.56 1.72 -12.10
C MET A 179 25.38 2.09 -13.33
N PHE A 180 26.37 1.27 -13.66
CA PHE A 180 27.21 1.47 -14.84
C PHE A 180 26.59 0.74 -16.04
N GLY A 181 26.38 1.44 -17.15
CA GLY A 181 25.72 0.86 -18.34
C GLY A 181 24.20 1.05 -18.42
N GLY A 182 23.66 2.00 -17.65
CA GLY A 182 22.29 2.50 -17.77
C GLY A 182 21.30 1.96 -16.72
N LEU A 183 20.11 2.56 -16.69
CA LEU A 183 19.05 2.19 -15.74
C LEU A 183 18.52 0.78 -16.01
N LEU A 184 18.27 0.02 -14.95
CA LEU A 184 17.58 -1.26 -15.03
C LEU A 184 16.12 -1.02 -15.43
N ASN A 185 15.65 -1.74 -16.44
CA ASN A 185 14.25 -1.67 -16.84
C ASN A 185 13.40 -2.68 -16.04
N TYR A 186 12.08 -2.65 -16.22
CA TYR A 186 11.18 -3.59 -15.54
C TYR A 186 11.57 -5.07 -15.74
N PHE A 187 11.98 -5.44 -16.96
CA PHE A 187 12.37 -6.81 -17.24
C PHE A 187 13.56 -7.22 -16.37
N ASP A 188 14.58 -6.35 -16.28
CA ASP A 188 15.77 -6.56 -15.46
C ASP A 188 15.43 -6.73 -13.97
N LEU A 189 14.47 -5.95 -13.49
CA LEU A 189 14.01 -6.02 -12.10
C LEU A 189 13.27 -7.30 -11.78
N MET A 190 12.49 -7.84 -12.72
CA MET A 190 11.79 -9.09 -12.47
C MET A 190 12.72 -10.31 -12.53
N ILE A 191 13.72 -10.28 -13.42
CA ILE A 191 14.81 -11.28 -13.39
C ILE A 191 15.49 -11.22 -12.02
N PHE A 192 15.85 -10.03 -11.55
CA PHE A 192 16.48 -9.86 -10.25
C PHE A 192 15.58 -10.36 -9.10
N LEU A 193 14.31 -9.97 -9.04
CA LEU A 193 13.37 -10.44 -8.01
C LEU A 193 13.21 -11.96 -8.01
N LYS A 194 13.20 -12.60 -9.18
CA LYS A 194 13.13 -14.07 -9.26
C LYS A 194 14.40 -14.71 -8.71
N ILE A 195 15.58 -14.17 -9.02
CA ILE A 195 16.85 -14.64 -8.45
C ILE A 195 16.80 -14.55 -6.92
N LEU A 196 16.29 -13.43 -6.38
CA LEU A 196 16.12 -13.26 -4.93
C LEU A 196 15.13 -14.27 -4.33
N TYR A 197 14.04 -14.57 -5.04
CA TYR A 197 13.07 -15.57 -4.62
C TYR A 197 13.68 -16.99 -4.58
N ILE A 198 14.44 -17.36 -5.62
CA ILE A 198 15.17 -18.64 -5.65
C ILE A 198 16.18 -18.69 -4.51
N TYR A 199 16.96 -17.62 -4.29
CA TYR A 199 17.90 -17.54 -3.18
C TYR A 199 17.21 -17.78 -1.85
N LYS A 200 16.10 -17.09 -1.58
CA LYS A 200 15.32 -17.31 -0.35
C LYS A 200 14.93 -18.79 -0.20
N SER A 201 14.42 -19.42 -1.27
CA SER A 201 13.97 -20.82 -1.22
C SER A 201 15.09 -21.82 -0.90
N VAL A 202 16.34 -21.52 -1.25
CA VAL A 202 17.50 -22.43 -1.05
C VAL A 202 18.46 -21.92 0.05
N SER A 203 18.24 -20.73 0.60
CA SER A 203 19.16 -20.05 1.53
C SER A 203 19.41 -20.80 2.85
N HIS A 204 18.50 -21.70 3.24
CA HIS A 204 18.70 -22.57 4.40
C HIS A 204 19.78 -23.64 4.17
N LEU A 205 20.16 -23.90 2.91
CA LEU A 205 21.16 -24.89 2.52
C LEU A 205 22.53 -24.26 2.23
N PHE A 206 22.58 -22.97 1.86
CA PHE A 206 23.82 -22.30 1.44
C PHE A 206 23.93 -20.85 1.96
N SER A 207 24.96 -20.56 2.74
CA SER A 207 25.23 -19.24 3.35
C SER A 207 25.96 -18.26 2.43
N ASP A 208 26.53 -18.75 1.33
CA ASP A 208 27.61 -18.01 0.64
C ASP A 208 27.11 -17.13 -0.52
N GLY A 209 25.79 -17.07 -0.73
CA GLY A 209 25.18 -16.26 -1.79
C GLY A 209 25.32 -16.85 -3.20
N ILE A 210 25.85 -18.07 -3.32
CA ILE A 210 26.01 -18.80 -4.57
C ILE A 210 24.69 -19.47 -4.92
N LEU A 211 24.25 -19.32 -6.17
CA LEU A 211 23.01 -19.86 -6.69
C LEU A 211 23.19 -20.40 -8.09
N ASP A 212 22.78 -21.64 -8.32
CA ASP A 212 22.65 -22.15 -9.68
C ASP A 212 21.22 -21.89 -10.18
N ILE A 213 21.10 -21.06 -11.22
CA ILE A 213 19.82 -20.72 -11.85
C ILE A 213 19.76 -21.25 -13.28
N ASN A 214 18.61 -21.78 -13.66
CA ASN A 214 18.31 -22.21 -15.01
C ASN A 214 17.38 -21.20 -15.68
N PHE A 215 17.50 -21.07 -17.01
CA PHE A 215 16.55 -20.30 -17.79
C PHE A 215 15.09 -20.79 -17.59
N SER A 216 14.87 -22.09 -17.39
CA SER A 216 13.54 -22.66 -17.11
C SER A 216 12.91 -22.11 -15.82
N ASP A 217 13.71 -21.62 -14.86
CA ASP A 217 13.18 -21.04 -13.63
C ASP A 217 12.37 -19.75 -13.91
N PHE A 218 12.52 -19.19 -15.11
CA PHE A 218 11.89 -17.96 -15.59
C PHE A 218 10.75 -18.22 -16.59
N ASP A 219 10.27 -19.45 -16.74
CA ASP A 219 9.21 -19.83 -17.68
C ASP A 219 7.90 -19.04 -17.47
N PHE A 220 7.66 -18.53 -16.24
CA PHE A 220 6.51 -17.65 -15.93
C PHE A 220 6.57 -16.25 -16.58
N MET A 221 7.74 -15.86 -17.10
CA MET A 221 7.95 -14.58 -17.79
C MET A 221 8.39 -14.75 -19.24
N LEU A 222 9.08 -15.83 -19.55
CA LEU A 222 9.78 -16.01 -20.81
C LEU A 222 9.40 -17.36 -21.42
N SER A 223 8.95 -17.33 -22.68
CA SER A 223 8.93 -18.56 -23.48
C SER A 223 10.35 -18.96 -23.87
N ASN A 224 10.60 -20.27 -23.95
CA ASN A 224 11.91 -20.81 -24.29
C ASN A 224 12.22 -20.63 -25.78
N ASN A 225 12.87 -19.51 -26.12
CA ASN A 225 13.38 -19.23 -27.45
C ASN A 225 14.71 -18.46 -27.38
N GLY A 226 15.47 -18.46 -28.48
CA GLY A 226 16.80 -17.85 -28.53
C GLY A 226 16.81 -16.34 -28.24
N SER A 227 15.77 -15.61 -28.64
CA SER A 227 15.64 -14.16 -28.39
C SER A 227 15.47 -13.87 -26.90
N ASN A 228 14.61 -14.61 -26.22
CA ASN A 228 14.37 -14.48 -24.78
C ASN A 228 15.58 -14.92 -23.96
N ARG A 229 16.29 -15.97 -24.39
CA ARG A 229 17.58 -16.37 -23.77
C ARG A 229 18.62 -15.25 -23.88
N ARG A 230 18.72 -14.59 -25.04
CA ARG A 230 19.61 -13.42 -25.21
C ARG A 230 19.20 -12.26 -24.31
N LYS A 231 17.89 -11.95 -24.24
CA LYS A 231 17.38 -10.89 -23.33
C LYS A 231 17.69 -11.19 -21.87
N TYR A 232 17.52 -12.43 -21.44
CA TYR A 232 17.88 -12.88 -20.10
C TYR A 232 19.37 -12.69 -19.79
N VAL A 233 20.26 -13.14 -20.67
CA VAL A 233 21.72 -12.96 -20.48
C VAL A 233 22.09 -11.47 -20.43
N ASN A 234 21.58 -10.66 -21.35
CA ASN A 234 21.81 -9.21 -21.33
C ASN A 234 21.33 -8.56 -20.03
N SER A 235 20.27 -9.10 -19.43
CA SER A 235 19.75 -8.64 -18.15
C SER A 235 20.72 -8.97 -17.00
N LEU A 236 21.25 -10.19 -16.97
CA LEU A 236 22.29 -10.58 -16.01
C LEU A 236 23.56 -9.72 -16.15
N GLU A 237 23.98 -9.43 -17.38
CA GLU A 237 25.10 -8.52 -17.68
C GLU A 237 24.86 -7.09 -17.18
N LYS A 238 23.62 -6.60 -17.24
CA LYS A 238 23.28 -5.29 -16.68
C LYS A 238 23.29 -5.31 -15.15
N LEU A 239 22.71 -6.34 -14.55
CA LEU A 239 22.66 -6.49 -13.09
C LEU A 239 24.06 -6.62 -12.49
N SER A 240 25.00 -7.27 -13.19
CA SER A 240 26.38 -7.37 -12.73
C SER A 240 27.16 -6.05 -12.76
N LYS A 241 26.74 -5.10 -13.59
CA LYS A 241 27.33 -3.75 -13.65
C LYS A 241 26.73 -2.76 -12.65
N VAL A 242 25.81 -3.21 -11.80
CA VAL A 242 25.35 -2.42 -10.65
C VAL A 242 26.35 -2.62 -9.51
N HIS A 243 26.88 -1.55 -8.95
CA HIS A 243 27.79 -1.56 -7.82
C HIS A 243 27.12 -1.03 -6.55
N LEU A 244 27.46 -1.61 -5.42
CA LEU A 244 27.08 -1.21 -4.08
C LEU A 244 28.33 -0.73 -3.36
N ASN A 245 28.40 0.57 -3.09
CA ASN A 245 29.48 1.21 -2.34
C ASN A 245 28.96 1.44 -0.91
N THR A 246 29.27 0.54 0.01
CA THR A 246 28.85 0.70 1.41
C THR A 246 29.89 1.50 2.18
N SER A 247 29.45 2.55 2.86
CA SER A 247 30.17 3.31 3.86
C SER A 247 29.67 2.95 5.25
N VAL A 248 30.56 2.43 6.10
CA VAL A 248 30.26 2.08 7.49
C VAL A 248 31.11 2.94 8.42
N HIS A 249 30.45 3.64 9.33
CA HIS A 249 31.02 4.36 10.45
C HIS A 249 31.06 3.44 11.67
N ILE A 250 32.24 2.94 12.03
CA ILE A 250 32.40 2.16 13.26
C ILE A 250 32.79 3.12 14.37
N ARG A 251 31.91 3.25 15.38
CA ARG A 251 32.29 3.80 16.69
C ARG A 251 32.98 2.70 17.48
N ILE A 252 34.28 2.84 17.68
CA ILE A 252 35.03 1.93 18.54
C ILE A 252 34.73 2.33 19.99
N PRO A 253 34.15 1.46 20.84
CA PRO A 253 34.08 1.72 22.26
C PRO A 253 35.51 1.77 22.82
N LEU A 254 35.92 2.95 23.31
CA LEU A 254 37.25 3.18 23.87
C LEU A 254 37.38 2.42 25.20
N LEU A 255 38.05 1.27 25.18
CA LEU A 255 38.79 0.75 26.33
C LEU A 255 40.10 1.54 26.44
N MET A 256 40.02 2.81 26.87
CA MET A 256 41.10 3.68 27.42
C MET A 256 40.75 5.17 27.20
N PRO A 257 41.13 6.08 28.12
CA PRO A 257 40.79 7.49 28.02
C PRO A 257 41.81 8.21 27.14
N LEU A 258 41.55 8.29 25.85
CA LEU A 258 42.23 9.24 24.95
C LEU A 258 41.17 10.03 24.18
N ASN A 259 41.21 11.34 24.39
CA ASN A 259 40.29 12.34 23.84
C ASN A 259 40.35 12.41 22.31
N CYS A 260 39.66 11.49 21.62
CA CYS A 260 39.00 11.72 20.34
C CYS A 260 38.25 10.45 19.93
N PRO A 261 36.95 10.50 19.58
CA PRO A 261 36.28 9.34 18.99
C PRO A 261 36.93 9.04 17.63
N GLN A 262 37.77 8.01 17.56
CA GLN A 262 38.29 7.51 16.29
C GLN A 262 37.15 6.81 15.54
N THR A 263 36.48 7.55 14.66
CA THR A 263 35.55 6.96 13.70
C THR A 263 36.35 6.29 12.59
N ARG A 264 36.32 4.95 12.52
CA ARG A 264 36.83 4.26 11.33
C ARG A 264 35.77 4.28 10.24
N PHE A 265 36.15 4.76 9.07
CA PHE A 265 35.31 4.79 7.88
C PHE A 265 35.72 3.63 6.98
N ILE A 266 34.87 2.61 6.85
CA ILE A 266 35.11 1.50 5.92
C ILE A 266 34.30 1.77 4.66
N LEU A 267 35.00 1.93 3.53
CA LEU A 267 34.41 1.99 2.21
C LEU A 267 34.62 0.65 1.51
N SER A 268 33.56 -0.02 1.09
CA SER A 268 33.68 -1.20 0.22
C SER A 268 32.80 -1.06 -0.99
N GLN A 269 33.38 -1.26 -2.18
CA GLN A 269 32.70 -1.29 -3.47
C GLN A 269 32.59 -2.73 -3.94
N VAL A 270 31.36 -3.22 -4.13
CA VAL A 270 31.09 -4.60 -4.54
C VAL A 270 30.02 -4.59 -5.62
N HIS A 271 30.11 -5.47 -6.62
CA HIS A 271 29.03 -5.68 -7.58
C HIS A 271 27.76 -6.16 -6.87
N LEU A 272 26.57 -5.83 -7.38
CA LEU A 272 25.29 -6.31 -6.86
C LEU A 272 25.24 -7.83 -6.89
N MET A 273 25.64 -8.39 -8.04
CA MET A 273 25.82 -9.81 -8.29
C MET A 273 26.94 -10.01 -9.31
N THR A 274 27.59 -11.16 -9.26
CA THR A 274 28.39 -11.68 -10.37
C THR A 274 27.74 -12.94 -10.90
N PHE A 275 28.03 -13.31 -12.15
CA PHE A 275 27.56 -14.58 -12.69
C PHE A 275 28.63 -15.20 -13.57
N GLU A 276 28.73 -16.52 -13.49
CA GLU A 276 29.58 -17.32 -14.35
C GLU A 276 28.69 -18.16 -15.27
N ARG A 277 28.96 -18.06 -16.57
CA ARG A 277 28.28 -18.85 -17.57
C ARG A 277 29.06 -20.14 -17.77
N LEU A 278 28.54 -21.23 -17.23
CA LEU A 278 29.21 -22.54 -17.26
C LEU A 278 29.36 -23.15 -18.67
N SER A 279 28.63 -22.67 -19.70
CA SER A 279 29.07 -22.81 -21.10
C SER A 279 28.37 -21.86 -22.09
N THR A 280 29.02 -21.66 -23.24
CA THR A 280 28.48 -20.92 -24.40
C THR A 280 27.58 -21.76 -25.31
N SER A 281 27.56 -23.09 -25.15
CA SER A 281 26.73 -23.98 -25.95
C SER A 281 25.26 -23.89 -25.52
N SER A 282 24.34 -24.24 -26.42
CA SER A 282 22.88 -24.15 -26.20
C SER A 282 22.35 -25.08 -25.09
N SER A 283 23.21 -25.94 -24.53
CA SER A 283 22.85 -27.11 -23.73
C SER A 283 23.24 -27.05 -22.24
N THR A 284 24.09 -26.13 -21.76
CA THR A 284 24.26 -26.00 -20.31
C THR A 284 23.07 -25.32 -19.67
N LYS A 285 22.44 -26.07 -18.77
CA LYS A 285 21.21 -25.73 -18.07
C LYS A 285 21.39 -24.66 -17.00
N TYR A 286 22.61 -24.44 -16.49
CA TYR A 286 22.80 -23.66 -15.26
C TYR A 286 23.73 -22.45 -15.47
N THR A 287 23.35 -21.33 -14.88
CA THR A 287 24.16 -20.13 -14.69
C THR A 287 24.41 -19.99 -13.20
N THR A 288 25.67 -19.92 -12.78
CA THR A 288 25.99 -19.73 -11.36
C THR A 288 26.00 -18.23 -11.09
N CYS A 289 25.14 -17.77 -10.20
CA CYS A 289 25.05 -16.40 -9.74
C CYS A 289 25.59 -16.29 -8.32
N ILE A 290 26.39 -15.27 -8.04
CA ILE A 290 26.94 -14.99 -6.72
C ILE A 290 26.39 -13.64 -6.28
N LEU A 291 25.52 -13.66 -5.27
CA LEU A 291 24.97 -12.45 -4.66
C LEU A 291 25.97 -11.83 -3.69
N SER A 292 26.05 -10.50 -3.71
CA SER A 292 26.99 -9.79 -2.85
C SER A 292 26.61 -9.81 -1.38
N LYS A 293 27.61 -9.92 -0.50
CA LYS A 293 27.40 -9.91 0.97
C LYS A 293 26.63 -8.67 1.48
N PRO A 294 26.84 -7.44 0.97
CA PRO A 294 26.02 -6.30 1.34
C PRO A 294 24.52 -6.53 1.08
N LEU A 295 24.17 -7.07 -0.09
CA LEU A 295 22.79 -7.39 -0.44
C LEU A 295 22.17 -8.40 0.55
N LEU A 296 22.93 -9.43 0.94
CA LEU A 296 22.49 -10.41 1.93
C LEU A 296 22.21 -9.78 3.30
N LYS A 297 23.03 -8.81 3.72
CA LYS A 297 22.77 -8.04 4.96
C LYS A 297 21.51 -7.18 4.84
N MET A 298 21.24 -6.62 3.67
CA MET A 298 20.03 -5.83 3.43
C MET A 298 18.74 -6.64 3.58
N PHE A 299 18.76 -7.96 3.35
CA PHE A 299 17.59 -8.83 3.61
C PHE A 299 17.32 -9.06 5.10
N LYS A 300 18.32 -8.86 5.96
CA LYS A 300 18.21 -9.05 7.41
C LYS A 300 17.81 -7.78 8.17
N LEU A 301 17.63 -6.64 7.49
CA LEU A 301 17.28 -5.37 8.12
C LEU A 301 15.96 -5.46 8.88
N SER A 302 15.89 -4.90 10.08
CA SER A 302 14.64 -4.76 10.84
C SER A 302 13.69 -3.75 10.18
N ASP A 303 14.26 -2.67 9.64
CA ASP A 303 13.54 -1.49 9.16
C ASP A 303 13.81 -1.21 7.67
N ASP A 304 13.00 -0.35 7.06
CA ASP A 304 13.10 0.08 5.66
C ASP A 304 13.17 -1.04 4.59
N TYR A 305 12.26 -1.99 4.75
CA TYR A 305 12.00 -3.03 3.76
C TYR A 305 10.62 -2.92 3.13
N SER A 306 10.48 -3.55 1.98
CA SER A 306 9.23 -3.82 1.29
C SER A 306 8.98 -5.31 1.27
N ILE A 307 7.70 -5.64 1.25
CA ILE A 307 7.23 -7.01 1.17
C ILE A 307 6.71 -7.24 -0.24
N VAL A 308 6.97 -8.39 -0.83
CA VAL A 308 6.36 -8.82 -2.09
C VAL A 308 5.76 -10.20 -1.89
N ASN A 309 4.45 -10.33 -2.07
CA ASN A 309 3.83 -11.65 -2.12
C ASN A 309 4.07 -12.25 -3.51
N TRP A 310 4.84 -13.34 -3.55
CA TRP A 310 5.21 -14.03 -4.79
C TRP A 310 4.01 -14.70 -5.46
N GLY A 311 3.09 -15.28 -4.69
CA GLY A 311 1.86 -15.88 -5.21
C GLY A 311 0.98 -14.84 -5.90
N SER A 312 0.78 -13.67 -5.27
CA SER A 312 0.03 -12.57 -5.88
C SER A 312 0.74 -12.00 -7.12
N LEU A 313 2.07 -11.95 -7.14
CA LEU A 313 2.84 -11.53 -8.32
C LEU A 313 2.67 -12.50 -9.50
N LEU A 314 2.73 -13.82 -9.25
CA LEU A 314 2.59 -14.87 -10.28
C LEU A 314 1.18 -14.90 -10.89
N ASN A 315 0.15 -14.63 -10.08
CA ASN A 315 -1.24 -14.63 -10.52
C ASN A 315 -1.59 -13.51 -11.50
N LEU A 316 -0.70 -12.53 -11.69
CA LEU A 316 -0.89 -11.45 -12.65
C LEU A 316 -0.37 -11.88 -14.02
N PRO A 317 -1.16 -11.78 -15.10
CA PRO A 317 -0.79 -12.33 -16.41
C PRO A 317 0.17 -11.43 -17.20
N ASN A 318 0.10 -10.11 -17.00
CA ASN A 318 0.82 -9.13 -17.81
C ASN A 318 1.99 -8.52 -17.05
N SER A 319 3.14 -8.40 -17.72
CA SER A 319 4.34 -7.71 -17.23
C SER A 319 4.07 -6.30 -16.73
N GLN A 320 3.28 -5.50 -17.45
CA GLN A 320 2.96 -4.13 -17.03
C GLN A 320 2.13 -4.11 -15.73
N VAL A 321 1.21 -5.06 -15.56
CA VAL A 321 0.38 -5.17 -14.34
C VAL A 321 1.23 -5.64 -13.16
N ARG A 322 2.15 -6.58 -13.39
CA ARG A 322 3.16 -6.99 -12.38
C ARG A 322 4.04 -5.83 -11.95
N LEU A 323 4.46 -4.96 -12.88
CA LEU A 323 5.19 -3.73 -12.56
C LEU A 323 4.38 -2.82 -11.64
N LEU A 324 3.12 -2.58 -11.99
CA LEU A 324 2.22 -1.72 -11.20
C LEU A 324 1.99 -2.28 -9.80
N TYR A 325 1.79 -3.60 -9.67
CA TYR A 325 1.72 -4.27 -8.38
C TYR A 325 3.03 -4.14 -7.59
N PHE A 326 4.18 -4.36 -8.23
CA PHE A 326 5.49 -4.21 -7.61
C PHE A 326 5.73 -2.77 -7.13
N TYR A 327 5.30 -1.78 -7.90
CA TYR A 327 5.31 -0.37 -7.50
C TYR A 327 4.50 -0.13 -6.22
N PHE A 328 3.32 -0.75 -6.08
CA PHE A 328 2.55 -0.67 -4.84
C PHE A 328 3.26 -1.35 -3.66
N CYS A 329 3.91 -2.50 -3.88
CA CYS A 329 4.71 -3.18 -2.86
C CYS A 329 5.79 -2.29 -2.24
N LEU A 330 6.41 -1.46 -3.08
CA LEU A 330 7.49 -0.54 -2.71
C LEU A 330 6.99 0.73 -2.01
N ASN A 331 5.84 1.26 -2.46
CA ASN A 331 5.38 2.59 -2.06
C ASN A 331 4.26 2.57 -0.99
N VAL A 332 3.71 1.41 -0.65
CA VAL A 332 2.61 1.29 0.33
C VAL A 332 3.06 0.53 1.57
N LYS A 333 3.17 1.26 2.69
CA LYS A 333 3.41 0.69 4.02
C LYS A 333 2.12 0.10 4.61
N ALA A 334 2.26 -0.90 5.48
CA ALA A 334 1.13 -1.45 6.22
C ALA A 334 0.54 -0.36 7.14
N SER A 335 -0.70 0.05 6.86
CA SER A 335 -1.36 1.13 7.60
C SER A 335 -2.88 0.93 7.59
N LYS A 336 -3.59 1.57 8.54
CA LYS A 336 -5.06 1.60 8.54
C LYS A 336 -5.63 2.40 7.35
N TYR A 337 -4.84 3.33 6.81
CA TYR A 337 -5.24 4.30 5.79
C TYR A 337 -4.86 3.86 4.37
N PHE A 338 -5.60 4.39 3.39
CA PHE A 338 -5.30 4.21 1.98
C PHE A 338 -4.26 5.22 1.51
N THR A 339 -3.28 4.75 0.75
CA THR A 339 -2.41 5.59 -0.08
C THR A 339 -3.10 5.83 -1.41
N THR A 340 -3.22 7.09 -1.83
CA THR A 340 -3.89 7.44 -3.08
C THR A 340 -2.87 7.70 -4.18
N PHE A 341 -3.02 7.02 -5.31
CA PHE A 341 -2.19 7.22 -6.49
C PHE A 341 -3.05 7.79 -7.62
N THR A 342 -2.74 9.02 -8.04
CA THR A 342 -3.41 9.65 -9.18
C THR A 342 -2.92 9.05 -10.49
N LEU A 343 -3.78 9.06 -11.51
CA LEU A 343 -3.43 8.55 -12.84
C LEU A 343 -2.20 9.26 -13.40
N ASP A 344 -2.14 10.58 -13.26
CA ASP A 344 -1.03 11.39 -13.76
C ASP A 344 0.28 11.07 -13.01
N ALA A 345 0.24 10.94 -11.68
CA ALA A 345 1.42 10.53 -10.92
C ALA A 345 1.91 9.12 -11.33
N LEU A 346 1.00 8.17 -11.56
CA LEU A 346 1.38 6.83 -12.01
C LEU A 346 1.96 6.84 -13.43
N LEU A 347 1.45 7.68 -14.32
CA LEU A 347 1.99 7.83 -15.68
C LEU A 347 3.37 8.48 -15.65
N ASP A 348 3.55 9.50 -14.83
CA ASP A 348 4.82 10.20 -14.66
C ASP A 348 5.89 9.31 -14.02
N LYS A 349 5.51 8.31 -13.24
CA LYS A 349 6.45 7.36 -12.62
C LYS A 349 6.72 6.13 -13.47
N LEU A 350 5.69 5.55 -14.08
CA LEU A 350 5.81 4.26 -14.78
C LEU A 350 6.03 4.37 -16.30
N TYR A 351 5.74 5.52 -16.93
CA TYR A 351 5.68 5.67 -18.39
C TYR A 351 6.55 6.82 -18.95
N THR A 352 7.49 7.36 -18.18
CA THR A 352 8.19 8.61 -18.50
C THR A 352 9.31 8.50 -19.53
N SER A 353 9.80 7.31 -19.87
CA SER A 353 10.96 7.18 -20.79
C SER A 353 10.91 6.07 -21.84
N CYS A 354 9.88 5.21 -21.88
CA CYS A 354 10.01 3.94 -22.62
C CYS A 354 9.09 3.74 -23.83
N VAL A 355 8.29 4.73 -24.25
CA VAL A 355 7.39 4.52 -25.39
C VAL A 355 7.51 5.64 -26.42
N TYR A 356 8.65 5.65 -27.12
CA TYR A 356 8.76 6.31 -28.42
C TYR A 356 7.59 5.82 -29.30
N GLY A 357 6.67 6.73 -29.66
CA GLY A 357 5.54 6.44 -30.57
C GLY A 357 4.16 6.32 -29.94
N SER A 358 3.98 6.38 -28.61
CA SER A 358 2.63 6.35 -28.01
C SER A 358 2.14 7.72 -27.53
N THR A 359 0.90 8.06 -27.87
CA THR A 359 0.25 9.30 -27.43
C THR A 359 -0.05 9.26 -25.92
N VAL A 360 -0.05 10.42 -25.26
CA VAL A 360 -0.47 10.57 -23.84
C VAL A 360 -1.86 9.95 -23.61
N ARG A 361 -2.76 10.12 -24.59
CA ARG A 361 -4.12 9.54 -24.57
C ARG A 361 -4.09 8.02 -24.51
N TRP A 362 -3.25 7.38 -25.33
CA TRP A 362 -3.09 5.93 -25.32
C TRP A 362 -2.51 5.44 -23.99
N ARG A 363 -1.47 6.11 -23.46
CA ARG A 363 -0.87 5.78 -22.16
C ARG A 363 -1.88 5.89 -21.01
N ARG A 364 -2.67 6.97 -20.97
CA ARG A 364 -3.78 7.14 -20.02
C ARG A 364 -4.81 6.02 -20.13
N SER A 365 -5.21 5.65 -21.34
CA SER A 365 -6.14 4.55 -21.58
C SER A 365 -5.58 3.22 -21.09
N ASN A 366 -4.31 2.91 -21.40
CA ASN A 366 -3.66 1.68 -20.98
C ASN A 366 -3.53 1.60 -19.45
N MET A 367 -3.11 2.67 -18.80
CA MET A 367 -3.04 2.73 -17.33
C MET A 367 -4.42 2.51 -16.69
N ARG A 368 -5.49 3.12 -17.22
CA ARG A 368 -6.86 2.88 -16.72
C ARG A 368 -7.26 1.41 -16.87
N LYS A 369 -6.94 0.77 -18.00
CA LYS A 369 -7.19 -0.68 -18.19
C LYS A 369 -6.43 -1.51 -17.17
N MET A 370 -5.17 -1.17 -16.88
CA MET A 370 -4.37 -1.85 -15.86
C MET A 370 -4.95 -1.68 -14.44
N LEU A 371 -5.38 -0.47 -14.09
CA LEU A 371 -6.02 -0.18 -12.80
C LEU A 371 -7.35 -0.93 -12.63
N GLN A 372 -8.17 -0.93 -13.67
CA GLN A 372 -9.42 -1.70 -13.70
C GLN A 372 -9.13 -3.20 -13.55
N PHE A 373 -8.14 -3.72 -14.29
CA PHE A 373 -7.75 -5.12 -14.20
C PHE A 373 -7.31 -5.54 -12.79
N ILE A 374 -6.50 -4.72 -12.10
CA ILE A 374 -6.09 -4.98 -10.72
C ILE A 374 -7.31 -4.99 -9.79
N TYR A 375 -8.21 -4.03 -9.94
CA TYR A 375 -9.41 -3.95 -9.13
C TYR A 375 -10.34 -5.16 -9.34
N ASP A 376 -10.50 -5.62 -10.58
CA ASP A 376 -11.34 -6.77 -10.92
C ASP A 376 -10.71 -8.08 -10.41
N ASN A 377 -9.37 -8.16 -10.39
CA ASN A 377 -8.63 -9.33 -9.86
C ASN A 377 -8.20 -9.18 -8.39
N ARG A 378 -8.77 -8.22 -7.65
CA ARG A 378 -8.39 -7.95 -6.25
C ARG A 378 -8.51 -9.17 -5.33
N SER A 379 -9.41 -10.11 -5.64
CA SER A 379 -9.53 -11.37 -4.87
C SER A 379 -8.30 -12.27 -4.97
N LYS A 380 -7.50 -12.15 -6.03
CA LYS A 380 -6.24 -12.89 -6.22
C LYS A 380 -5.03 -12.19 -5.61
N ILE A 381 -5.19 -10.94 -5.18
CA ILE A 381 -4.13 -10.09 -4.61
C ILE A 381 -4.44 -9.92 -3.12
N ILE A 382 -3.89 -10.81 -2.31
CA ILE A 382 -4.32 -10.97 -0.92
C ILE A 382 -3.68 -9.95 0.04
N ASP A 383 -2.62 -9.28 -0.41
CA ASP A 383 -1.82 -8.35 0.37
C ASP A 383 -2.28 -6.89 0.26
N PHE A 384 -3.25 -6.60 -0.61
CA PHE A 384 -3.75 -5.25 -0.84
C PHE A 384 -5.27 -5.15 -0.96
N ASP A 385 -5.82 -4.07 -0.40
CA ASP A 385 -7.15 -3.56 -0.70
C ASP A 385 -7.06 -2.45 -1.74
N PHE A 386 -7.92 -2.53 -2.76
CA PHE A 386 -7.98 -1.57 -3.86
C PHE A 386 -9.36 -0.91 -3.94
N HIS A 387 -9.40 0.41 -4.10
CA HIS A 387 -10.60 1.15 -4.51
C HIS A 387 -10.30 2.10 -5.65
N LEU A 388 -11.07 1.98 -6.73
CA LEU A 388 -11.02 2.93 -7.83
C LEU A 388 -11.76 4.21 -7.48
N VAL A 389 -11.22 5.34 -7.94
CA VAL A 389 -11.86 6.64 -7.84
C VAL A 389 -12.17 7.11 -9.26
N PHE A 390 -13.42 7.46 -9.48
CA PHE A 390 -13.94 7.91 -10.76
C PHE A 390 -14.15 9.42 -10.75
N ASP A 391 -13.92 10.05 -11.91
CA ASP A 391 -14.45 11.39 -12.15
C ASP A 391 -15.96 11.28 -12.40
N PHE A 392 -16.74 12.08 -11.68
CA PHE A 392 -18.19 12.12 -11.84
C PHE A 392 -18.65 13.29 -12.72
N THR A 393 -17.73 14.16 -13.13
CA THR A 393 -18.06 15.44 -13.78
C THR A 393 -18.01 15.39 -15.31
N GLN A 394 -17.10 14.61 -15.91
CA GLN A 394 -16.89 14.65 -17.37
C GLN A 394 -17.00 13.28 -18.07
N SER A 395 -16.90 12.18 -17.33
CA SER A 395 -16.97 10.79 -17.83
C SER A 395 -16.67 9.90 -16.64
N LYS A 396 -17.31 8.73 -16.49
CA LYS A 396 -17.00 7.72 -15.45
C LYS A 396 -15.61 7.10 -15.64
N ASN A 397 -14.59 7.94 -15.79
CA ASN A 397 -13.21 7.60 -16.04
C ASN A 397 -12.48 7.47 -14.71
N ILE A 398 -11.60 6.48 -14.63
CA ILE A 398 -10.73 6.30 -13.48
C ILE A 398 -9.71 7.45 -13.45
N ILE A 399 -9.66 8.16 -12.32
CA ILE A 399 -8.73 9.28 -12.05
C ILE A 399 -7.67 8.93 -11.02
N SER A 400 -7.97 8.02 -10.10
CA SER A 400 -7.00 7.53 -9.11
C SER A 400 -7.37 6.16 -8.60
N ILE A 401 -6.41 5.52 -7.95
CA ILE A 401 -6.61 4.29 -7.18
C ILE A 401 -6.17 4.51 -5.75
N LYS A 402 -6.97 4.04 -4.80
CA LYS A 402 -6.64 3.98 -3.39
C LYS A 402 -6.16 2.56 -3.09
N VAL A 403 -4.96 2.46 -2.53
CA VAL A 403 -4.31 1.19 -2.21
C VAL A 403 -3.98 1.15 -0.73
N ARG A 404 -4.34 0.06 -0.05
CA ARG A 404 -3.99 -0.17 1.36
C ARG A 404 -3.39 -1.55 1.50
N ARG A 405 -2.21 -1.65 2.10
CA ARG A 405 -1.60 -2.94 2.43
C ARG A 405 -2.31 -3.56 3.62
N VAL A 406 -2.82 -4.78 3.45
CA VAL A 406 -3.46 -5.57 4.51
C VAL A 406 -2.35 -6.20 5.37
N ARG A 407 -2.58 -6.34 6.68
CA ARG A 407 -1.66 -7.11 7.53
C ARG A 407 -1.80 -8.58 7.16
N VAL A 408 -0.77 -9.12 6.52
CA VAL A 408 -0.70 -10.55 6.20
C VAL A 408 -0.01 -11.24 7.38
N LEU A 409 -0.70 -12.19 8.03
CA LEU A 409 -0.04 -13.09 8.97
C LEU A 409 0.74 -14.12 8.16
N SER A 410 2.06 -14.14 8.32
CA SER A 410 2.88 -15.29 7.94
C SER A 410 2.63 -16.39 8.96
N ARG A 411 2.05 -17.50 8.52
CA ARG A 411 2.07 -18.75 9.30
C ARG A 411 3.37 -19.49 9.07
#